data_AF-A0A256WC21-F1
#
_entry.id   AF-A0A256WC21-F1
#
_cell.length_a   1.000
_cell.length_b   1.000
_cell.length_c   1.000
_cell.angle_alpha   90.00
_cell.angle_beta   90.00
_cell.angle_gamma   90.00
#
_symmetry.space_group_name_H-M   'P 1'
#
loop_
_entity.id
_entity.type
_entity.pdbx_description
1 polymer ?
#
loop_
_entity_poly.entity_id
_entity_poly.type
_entity_poly.pdbx_seq_one_letter_code
_entity_poly.pdbx_strand_id
1 'polypeptide(L)'
;MAGTCLENPYAERINGIIKNDYLIAYDINNLQQLEKSLRKSIKLYNNCPHGRLGRKSPLEYERLLGQLAVTEHPVMQLYDFNIGNKRAQDVGFFKA
;
A
#
# COMPACT_ATOMS: atom_id res chain seq x y z
N MET A 1 -6.41 -2.20 12.90
CA MET A 1 -5.68 -3.47 12.73
C MET A 1 -6.06 -4.01 11.36
N ALA A 2 -5.10 -4.54 10.60
CA ALA A 2 -5.41 -5.20 9.31
C ALA A 2 -6.36 -6.37 9.56
N GLY A 3 -7.39 -6.53 8.72
CA GLY A 3 -8.41 -7.57 8.88
C GLY A 3 -7.91 -8.95 8.50
N THR A 4 -6.90 -9.00 7.63
CA THR A 4 -6.27 -10.23 7.14
C THR A 4 -4.74 -10.13 7.14
N CYS A 5 -4.05 -11.26 7.18
CA CYS A 5 -2.60 -11.32 7.09
C CYS A 5 -2.04 -10.78 5.75
N LEU A 6 -2.85 -10.78 4.68
CA LEU A 6 -2.48 -10.27 3.36
C LEU A 6 -2.47 -8.74 3.30
N GLU A 7 -3.27 -8.06 4.13
CA GLU A 7 -3.34 -6.61 4.19
C GLU A 7 -2.18 -6.00 5.00
N ASN A 8 -1.64 -6.74 5.97
CA ASN A 8 -0.60 -6.23 6.86
C ASN A 8 0.67 -5.76 6.11
N PRO A 9 1.22 -6.50 5.13
CA PRO A 9 2.36 -6.03 4.33
C PRO A 9 2.11 -4.70 3.61
N TYR A 10 0.88 -4.42 3.19
CA TYR A 10 0.53 -3.15 2.55
C TYR A 10 0.47 -2.01 3.56
N ALA A 11 -0.11 -2.26 4.73
CA ALA A 11 -0.12 -1.31 5.84
C ALA A 11 1.32 -0.99 6.29
N GLU A 12 2.17 -2.00 6.41
CA GLU A 12 3.60 -1.85 6.74
C GLU A 12 4.34 -1.02 5.69
N ARG A 13 4.09 -1.27 4.39
CA ARG A 13 4.67 -0.47 3.32
C ARG A 13 4.27 1.01 3.43
N ILE A 14 3.00 1.31 3.64
CA ILE A 14 2.53 2.70 3.79
C ILE A 14 3.16 3.33 5.03
N ASN A 15 3.21 2.61 6.15
CA ASN A 15 3.86 3.08 7.37
C ASN A 15 5.34 3.38 7.15
N GLY A 16 6.04 2.52 6.39
CA GLY A 16 7.42 2.73 5.98
C GLY A 16 7.60 4.00 5.16
N ILE A 17 6.75 4.25 4.16
CA ILE A 17 6.77 5.48 3.35
C ILE A 17 6.58 6.72 4.22
N ILE A 18 5.56 6.74 5.08
CA ILE A 18 5.30 7.90 5.94
C ILE A 18 6.47 8.16 6.89
N LYS A 19 7.06 7.11 7.47
CA LYS A 19 8.19 7.26 8.39
C LYS A 19 9.47 7.70 7.68
N ASN A 20 9.86 6.99 6.62
CA ASN A 20 11.18 7.11 6.02
C ASN A 20 11.25 8.23 4.97
N ASP A 21 10.15 8.54 4.29
CA ASP A 21 10.17 9.54 3.22
C ASP A 21 9.63 10.90 3.69
N TYR A 22 8.66 10.91 4.61
CA TYR A 22 8.02 12.15 5.06
C TYR A 22 8.51 12.60 6.44
N LEU A 23 8.45 11.72 7.44
CA LEU A 23 8.77 12.11 8.82
C LEU A 23 10.28 12.33 9.04
N ILE A 24 11.14 11.71 8.23
CA ILE A 24 12.61 11.80 8.36
C ILE A 24 13.14 13.24 8.26
N ALA A 25 12.43 14.12 7.52
CA ALA A 25 12.85 15.49 7.31
C ALA A 25 12.47 16.43 8.47
N TYR A 26 11.68 15.96 9.44
CA TYR A 26 11.24 16.77 10.58
C TYR A 26 12.07 16.46 11.81
N ASP A 27 12.55 17.50 12.49
CA ASP A 27 13.09 17.37 13.84
C ASP A 27 11.91 17.24 14.83
N ILE A 28 11.76 16.06 15.43
CA ILE A 28 10.62 15.70 16.28
C ILE A 28 11.14 15.30 17.66
N ASN A 29 10.90 16.14 18.65
CA ASN A 29 11.42 15.96 20.00
C ASN A 29 10.35 15.58 21.03
N ASN A 30 9.06 15.63 20.66
CA ASN A 30 7.95 15.25 21.53
C ASN A 30 6.73 14.76 20.75
N LEU A 31 5.78 14.15 21.48
CA LEU A 31 4.57 13.57 20.90
C LEU A 31 3.69 14.59 20.17
N GLN A 32 3.53 15.81 20.71
CA GLN A 32 2.70 16.83 20.09
C GLN A 32 3.26 17.29 18.73
N GLN A 33 4.58 17.43 18.62
CA GLN A 33 5.26 17.70 17.37
C GLN A 33 5.10 16.54 16.38
N LEU A 34 5.26 15.29 16.86
CA LEU A 34 5.05 14.10 16.05
C LEU A 34 3.64 14.09 15.45
N GLU A 35 2.60 14.28 16.26
CA GLU A 35 1.22 14.28 15.80
C GLU A 35 0.96 15.38 14.75
N LYS A 36 1.51 16.58 14.95
CA LYS A 36 1.38 17.68 14.00
C LYS A 36 2.07 17.37 12.66
N SER A 37 3.31 16.89 12.72
CA SER A 37 4.09 16.51 11.54
C SER A 37 3.50 15.29 10.83
N LEU A 38 2.93 14.35 11.57
CA LEU A 38 2.22 13.19 11.04
C LEU A 38 0.96 13.62 10.27
N ARG A 39 0.11 14.47 10.86
CA ARG A 39 -1.07 15.03 10.16
C ARG A 39 -0.68 15.74 8.86
N LYS A 40 0.42 16.50 8.89
CA LYS A 40 0.96 17.17 7.69
C LYS A 40 1.45 16.15 6.65
N SER A 41 2.18 15.13 7.08
CA SER A 41 2.73 14.07 6.20
C SER A 41 1.64 13.26 5.52
N ILE A 42 0.61 12.86 6.25
CA ILE A 42 -0.57 12.17 5.71
C ILE A 42 -1.26 13.05 4.67
N LYS A 43 -1.47 14.35 4.98
CA LYS A 43 -2.07 15.29 4.04
C LYS A 43 -1.24 15.41 2.76
N LEU A 44 0.09 15.49 2.87
CA LEU A 44 0.97 15.56 1.71
C LEU A 44 0.86 14.29 0.86
N TYR A 45 1.03 13.11 1.46
CA TYR A 45 0.97 11.83 0.74
C TYR A 45 -0.35 11.67 -0.04
N ASN A 46 -1.46 12.03 0.57
CA ASN A 46 -2.80 11.92 -0.01
C ASN A 46 -3.08 12.94 -1.14
N ASN A 47 -2.30 14.03 -1.23
CA ASN A 47 -2.43 15.05 -2.28
C ASN A 47 -1.29 15.00 -3.32
N CYS A 48 -0.21 14.26 -3.07
CA CYS A 48 0.89 14.11 -4.01
C CYS A 48 0.51 13.19 -5.17
N PRO A 49 0.82 13.55 -6.43
CA PRO A 49 0.57 12.69 -7.58
C PRO A 49 1.54 11.51 -7.62
N HIS A 50 1.02 10.29 -7.80
CA HIS A 50 1.82 9.08 -7.89
C HIS A 50 1.87 8.55 -9.32
N GLY A 51 3.07 8.15 -9.77
CA GLY A 51 3.26 7.63 -11.12
C GLY A 51 2.42 6.38 -11.42
N ARG A 52 2.30 5.47 -10.45
CA ARG A 52 1.51 4.23 -10.57
C ARG A 52 0.00 4.47 -10.69
N LEU A 53 -0.48 5.66 -10.27
CA LEU A 53 -1.87 6.08 -10.40
C LEU A 53 -2.11 6.96 -11.64
N GLY A 54 -1.21 6.93 -12.62
CA GLY A 54 -1.33 7.77 -13.82
C GLY A 54 -1.17 9.27 -13.51
N ARG A 55 -0.25 9.61 -12.60
CA ARG A 55 -0.01 10.98 -12.09
C ARG A 55 -1.19 11.60 -11.34
N LYS A 56 -2.10 10.78 -10.80
CA LYS A 56 -3.15 11.22 -9.87
C LYS A 56 -2.70 11.04 -8.43
N SER A 57 -3.20 11.89 -7.55
CA SER A 57 -3.05 11.72 -6.11
C SER A 57 -3.98 10.62 -5.57
N PRO A 58 -3.70 10.04 -4.39
CA PRO A 58 -4.58 9.05 -3.78
C PRO A 58 -6.01 9.54 -3.62
N LEU A 59 -6.20 10.81 -3.22
CA LEU A 59 -7.52 11.43 -3.09
C LEU A 59 -8.25 11.56 -4.43
N GLU A 60 -7.54 11.97 -5.49
CA GLU A 60 -8.14 12.06 -6.82
C GLU A 60 -8.51 10.69 -7.38
N TYR A 61 -7.66 9.71 -7.13
CA TYR A 61 -7.90 8.33 -7.54
C TYR A 61 -9.12 7.73 -6.81
N GLU A 62 -9.24 7.95 -5.50
CA GLU A 62 -10.41 7.54 -4.72
C GLU A 62 -11.71 8.18 -5.24
N ARG A 63 -11.70 9.49 -5.53
CA ARG A 63 -12.86 10.17 -6.13
C ARG A 63 -13.24 9.60 -7.48
N LEU A 64 -12.24 9.27 -8.32
CA LEU A 64 -12.47 8.66 -9.62
C LEU A 64 -13.13 7.29 -9.44
N LEU A 65 -12.63 6.45 -8.54
CA LEU A 65 -13.25 5.15 -8.25
C LEU A 65 -14.70 5.30 -7.74
N GLY A 66 -14.98 6.32 -6.94
CA GLY A 66 -16.35 6.61 -6.47
C GLY A 66 -17.32 7.01 -7.58
N GLN A 67 -16.84 7.40 -8.76
CA GLN A 67 -17.66 7.72 -9.92
C GLN A 67 -17.89 6.51 -10.85
N LEU A 68 -17.03 5.49 -10.76
CA LEU A 68 -17.12 4.28 -11.57
C LEU A 68 -18.03 3.24 -10.90
N ALA A 69 -18.70 2.42 -11.72
CA ALA A 69 -19.39 1.24 -11.22
C ALA A 69 -18.38 0.25 -10.61
N VAL A 70 -18.77 -0.45 -9.54
CA VAL A 70 -17.90 -1.40 -8.81
C VAL A 70 -17.30 -2.47 -9.73
N THR A 71 -18.03 -2.86 -10.78
CA THR A 71 -17.58 -3.83 -11.79
C THR A 71 -16.42 -3.34 -12.65
N GLU A 72 -16.25 -2.02 -12.76
CA GLU A 72 -15.21 -1.38 -13.55
C GLU A 72 -13.98 -0.99 -12.72
N HIS A 73 -14.02 -1.26 -11.40
CA HIS A 73 -12.89 -0.96 -10.54
C HIS A 73 -11.70 -1.87 -10.92
N PRO A 74 -10.49 -1.30 -11.07
CA PRO A 74 -9.31 -2.09 -11.39
C PRO A 74 -9.04 -3.07 -10.25
N VAL A 75 -9.12 -4.36 -10.55
CA VAL A 75 -8.86 -5.43 -9.59
C VAL A 75 -7.35 -5.64 -9.43
N MET A 76 -6.89 -5.75 -8.19
CA MET A 76 -5.50 -6.08 -7.86
C MET A 76 -5.46 -7.44 -7.20
N GLN A 77 -4.77 -8.40 -7.82
CA GLN A 77 -4.53 -9.70 -7.20
C GLN A 77 -3.40 -9.56 -6.18
N LEU A 78 -3.71 -9.79 -4.90
CA LEU A 78 -2.73 -9.67 -3.81
C LEU A 78 -1.84 -10.91 -3.69
N TYR A 79 -2.43 -12.08 -3.87
CA TYR A 79 -1.75 -13.37 -3.82
C TYR A 79 -2.54 -14.41 -4.63
N ASP A 80 -1.84 -15.36 -5.24
CA ASP A 80 -2.45 -16.52 -5.89
C ASP A 80 -2.07 -17.80 -5.15
N PHE A 81 -3.03 -18.38 -4.45
CA PHE A 81 -2.84 -19.63 -3.70
C PHE A 81 -2.65 -20.84 -4.62
N ASN A 82 -2.98 -20.75 -5.91
CA ASN A 82 -2.83 -21.85 -6.86
C ASN A 82 -1.40 -21.98 -7.40
N ILE A 83 -0.54 -20.96 -7.21
CA ILE A 83 0.86 -21.00 -7.66
C ILE A 83 1.69 -22.04 -6.88
N GLY A 84 1.38 -22.25 -5.60
CA GLY A 84 2.07 -23.24 -4.76
C GLY A 84 1.92 -24.68 -5.28
N ASN A 85 0.79 -24.98 -5.93
CA ASN A 85 0.51 -26.31 -6.44
C ASN A 85 1.27 -26.63 -7.75
N LYS A 86 1.68 -25.60 -8.52
CA LYS A 86 2.52 -25.78 -9.72
C LYS A 86 3.97 -26.09 -9.37
N ARG A 87 4.54 -25.42 -8.35
CA ARG A 87 5.91 -25.69 -7.87
C ARG A 87 6.07 -27.09 -7.26
N ALA A 88 5.01 -27.63 -6.67
CA ALA A 88 4.97 -29.00 -6.16
C ALA A 88 4.92 -30.06 -7.27
N GLN A 89 4.43 -29.70 -8.47
CA GLN A 89 4.39 -30.59 -9.64
C GLN A 89 5.71 -30.56 -10.42
N ASP A 90 6.45 -29.44 -10.38
CA ASP A 90 7.78 -29.30 -11.00
C ASP A 90 8.93 -29.97 -10.20
N VAL A 91 8.70 -30.37 -8.94
CA VAL A 91 9.65 -31.21 -8.16
C VAL A 91 9.44 -32.72 -8.39
N GLY A 92 8.85 -33.09 -9.53
CA GLY A 92 8.67 -34.46 -9.98
C GLY A 92 9.93 -35.15 -10.53
N PHE A 93 11.13 -34.80 -10.06
CA PHE A 93 12.39 -35.48 -10.44
C PHE A 93 13.39 -35.52 -9.28
N PHE A 94 13.08 -36.29 -8.24
CA PHE A 94 14.08 -37.10 -7.55
C PHE A 94 13.38 -38.37 -7.06
N LYS A 95 13.41 -39.41 -7.90
CA LYS A 95 13.19 -40.78 -7.45
C LYS A 95 14.39 -41.17 -6.57
N ALA A 96 14.11 -41.63 -5.35
CA ALA A 96 14.98 -42.56 -4.66
C ALA A 96 14.77 -43.98 -5.22
#